data_AF-A0A6F8XNN5-F1
#
_entry.id   AF-A0A6F8XNN5-F1
#
_cell.length_a   1.000
_cell.length_b   1.000
_cell.length_c   1.000
_cell.angle_alpha   90.00
_cell.angle_beta   90.00
_cell.angle_gamma   90.00
#
_symmetry.space_group_name_H-M   'P 1'
#
loop_
_entity.id
_entity.type
_entity.pdbx_description
1 polymer ?
#
loop_
_entity_poly.entity_id
_entity_poly.type
_entity_poly.pdbx_seq_one_letter_code
_entity_poly.pdbx_strand_id
1 'polypeptide(L)'
;MARRPAVAGAAAAVGTLVKVWPAVLLISIRPLRGLRPALTGFAMALAVLGGALTLAFSGAWGGLTGNQVDRGLQIESVGATPLVLARVGDGGIRVESAYGAMEFVDHPFVPPATVALPVLTLAGLGLLGLWWLTRGRRIAWTATVGFDAALVAVLVTVVTSRVFSPQYMLWLVGVAAVCLTRRDTTQRAASALIVVATLLTSALFPWYYEHVSTDPQWPGTVLLVLRNVVVVAALAAGAYGLSRVSQAERATVLSGAPAR
;
A
#
# COMPACT_ATOMS: atom_id res chain seq x y z
N MET A 1 18.95 1.04 -6.66
CA MET A 1 18.66 2.50 -6.66
C MET A 1 19.87 3.42 -6.49
N ALA A 2 21.01 2.98 -5.94
CA ALA A 2 22.08 3.90 -5.49
C ALA A 2 22.94 4.59 -6.58
N ARG A 3 22.95 4.14 -7.84
CA ARG A 3 23.85 4.69 -8.88
C ARG A 3 23.22 5.70 -9.85
N ARG A 4 21.88 5.72 -9.99
CA ARG A 4 21.16 6.63 -10.91
C ARG A 4 19.79 7.06 -10.34
N PRO A 5 19.75 7.93 -9.32
CA PRO A 5 18.51 8.32 -8.64
C PRO A 5 17.48 8.96 -9.58
N ALA A 6 17.90 9.76 -10.56
CA ALA A 6 17.00 10.35 -11.55
C ALA A 6 16.28 9.30 -12.41
N VAL A 7 16.99 8.26 -12.85
CA VAL A 7 16.39 7.16 -13.63
C VAL A 7 15.39 6.38 -12.79
N ALA A 8 15.70 6.16 -11.50
CA ALA A 8 14.76 5.50 -10.58
C ALA A 8 13.48 6.33 -10.39
N GLY A 9 13.61 7.65 -10.24
CA GLY A 9 12.48 8.57 -10.20
C GLY A 9 11.65 8.56 -11.49
N ALA A 10 12.31 8.60 -12.64
CA ALA A 10 11.64 8.51 -13.94
C ALA A 10 10.87 7.18 -14.08
N ALA A 11 11.48 6.05 -13.72
CA ALA A 11 10.81 4.75 -13.73
C ALA A 11 9.59 4.71 -12.78
N ALA A 12 9.70 5.31 -11.60
CA ALA A 12 8.56 5.46 -10.69
C ALA A 12 7.44 6.30 -11.32
N ALA A 13 7.76 7.37 -12.04
CA ALA A 13 6.76 8.18 -12.75
C ALA A 13 6.06 7.42 -13.89
N VAL A 14 6.81 6.64 -14.68
CA VAL A 14 6.20 5.74 -15.67
C VAL A 14 5.22 4.78 -15.01
N GLY A 15 5.64 4.15 -13.90
CA GLY A 15 4.78 3.30 -13.09
C GLY A 15 3.53 4.05 -12.59
N THR A 16 3.70 5.26 -12.08
CA THR A 16 2.61 6.13 -11.57
C THR A 16 1.58 6.47 -12.65
N LEU A 17 2.03 6.75 -13.87
CA LEU A 17 1.14 7.04 -15.01
C LEU A 17 0.30 5.83 -15.40
N VAL A 18 0.83 4.61 -15.24
CA VAL A 18 0.06 3.38 -15.44
C VAL A 18 -0.87 3.10 -14.26
N LYS A 19 -0.37 3.29 -13.02
CA LYS A 19 -1.12 3.10 -11.79
C LYS A 19 -0.51 3.96 -10.69
N VAL A 20 -1.30 4.66 -9.88
CA VAL A 20 -0.76 5.70 -8.96
C VAL A 20 0.22 5.18 -7.87
N TRP A 21 0.10 3.93 -7.43
CA TRP A 21 0.81 3.43 -6.24
C TRP A 21 2.36 3.45 -6.28
N PRO A 22 3.08 3.27 -7.41
CA PRO A 22 4.55 3.33 -7.46
C PRO A 22 5.11 4.68 -7.04
N ALA A 23 4.32 5.77 -7.06
CA ALA A 23 4.71 7.06 -6.50
C ALA A 23 5.13 6.94 -5.01
N VAL A 24 4.47 6.06 -4.25
CA VAL A 24 4.75 5.81 -2.83
C VAL A 24 6.17 5.25 -2.64
N LEU A 25 6.73 4.57 -3.63
CA LEU A 25 8.09 4.01 -3.57
C LEU A 25 9.19 5.08 -3.48
N LEU A 26 8.90 6.36 -3.77
CA LEU A 26 9.87 7.44 -3.59
C LEU A 26 10.37 7.56 -2.14
N ILE A 27 9.61 7.05 -1.16
CA ILE A 27 10.02 6.99 0.24
C ILE A 27 11.20 6.05 0.49
N SER A 28 11.46 5.11 -0.43
CA SER A 28 12.58 4.16 -0.34
C SER A 28 13.93 4.81 -0.65
N ILE A 29 13.93 6.06 -1.13
CA ILE A 29 15.12 6.76 -1.60
C ILE A 29 15.87 7.38 -0.42
N ARG A 30 17.20 7.43 -0.53
CA ARG A 30 18.06 7.98 0.51
C ARG A 30 17.79 9.48 0.75
N PRO A 31 17.63 9.93 2.01
CA PRO A 31 17.11 11.26 2.36
C PRO A 31 17.90 12.50 1.92
N LEU A 32 19.19 12.37 1.59
CA LEU A 32 20.03 13.55 1.43
C LEU A 32 20.47 13.80 -0.03
N ARG A 33 21.08 12.80 -0.68
CA ARG A 33 21.68 12.99 -2.01
C ARG A 33 20.87 12.35 -3.15
N GLY A 34 20.06 11.34 -2.84
CA GLY A 34 19.27 10.62 -3.85
C GLY A 34 17.91 11.25 -4.12
N LEU A 35 17.31 11.92 -3.13
CA LEU A 35 15.93 12.40 -3.24
C LEU A 35 15.78 13.49 -4.31
N ARG A 36 16.60 14.54 -4.30
CA ARG A 36 16.46 15.65 -5.27
C ARG A 36 16.54 15.16 -6.72
N PRO A 37 17.59 14.45 -7.17
CA PRO A 37 17.64 13.97 -8.55
C PRO A 37 16.50 13.01 -8.89
N ALA A 38 16.05 12.18 -7.93
CA ALA A 38 14.92 11.29 -8.15
C ALA A 38 13.61 12.05 -8.33
N LEU A 39 13.32 13.05 -7.49
CA LEU A 39 12.16 13.92 -7.66
C LEU A 39 12.22 14.69 -8.99
N THR A 40 13.41 15.16 -9.39
CA THR A 40 13.60 15.78 -10.71
C THR A 40 13.29 14.80 -11.84
N GLY A 41 13.86 13.59 -11.80
CA GLY A 41 13.59 12.57 -12.82
C GLY A 41 12.12 12.13 -12.86
N PHE A 42 11.48 12.02 -11.69
CA PHE A 42 10.06 11.75 -11.56
C PHE A 42 9.21 12.86 -12.19
N ALA A 43 9.44 14.12 -11.79
CA ALA A 43 8.71 15.26 -12.29
C ALA A 43 8.89 15.45 -13.81
N MET A 44 10.12 15.29 -14.31
CA MET A 44 10.41 15.39 -15.75
C MET A 44 9.71 14.29 -16.56
N ALA A 45 9.80 13.03 -16.13
CA ALA A 45 9.13 11.94 -16.82
C ALA A 45 7.60 12.08 -16.76
N LEU A 46 7.05 12.51 -15.62
CA LEU A 46 5.62 12.77 -15.46
C LEU A 46 5.15 13.92 -16.38
N ALA A 47 5.91 15.01 -16.46
CA ALA A 47 5.60 16.15 -17.32
C ALA A 47 5.67 15.77 -18.80
N VAL A 48 6.73 15.08 -19.24
CA VAL A 48 6.91 14.70 -20.64
C VAL A 48 5.88 13.67 -21.08
N LEU A 49 5.74 12.56 -20.34
CA LEU A 49 4.83 11.48 -20.74
C LEU A 49 3.37 11.85 -20.45
N GLY A 50 3.08 12.50 -19.32
CA GLY A 50 1.74 12.99 -19.03
C GLY A 50 1.31 14.09 -20.00
N GLY A 51 2.21 14.99 -20.39
CA GLY A 51 1.98 15.96 -21.45
C GLY A 51 1.69 15.29 -22.79
N ALA A 52 2.50 14.31 -23.19
CA ALA A 52 2.28 13.53 -24.41
C ALA A 52 0.93 12.81 -24.40
N LEU A 53 0.54 12.18 -23.29
CA LEU A 53 -0.78 11.53 -23.14
C LEU A 53 -1.93 12.53 -23.26
N THR A 54 -1.77 13.72 -22.65
CA THR A 54 -2.77 14.79 -22.71
C THR A 54 -2.96 15.32 -24.14
N LEU A 55 -1.88 15.41 -24.91
CA LEU A 55 -1.92 15.85 -26.31
C LEU A 55 -2.44 14.75 -27.24
N ALA A 56 -2.15 13.49 -26.96
CA ALA A 56 -2.52 12.35 -27.81
C ALA A 56 -3.95 11.86 -27.58
N PHE A 57 -4.51 12.00 -26.37
CA PHE A 57 -5.80 11.43 -26.00
C PHE A 57 -6.72 12.44 -25.31
N SER A 58 -7.87 12.73 -25.93
CA SER A 58 -8.96 13.44 -25.27
C SER A 58 -9.47 12.62 -24.08
N GLY A 59 -9.48 13.19 -22.88
CA GLY A 59 -9.95 12.49 -21.68
C GLY A 59 -8.94 11.52 -21.06
N ALA A 60 -7.64 11.66 -21.36
CA ALA A 60 -6.55 10.86 -20.79
C ALA A 60 -6.61 10.66 -19.25
N TRP A 61 -7.23 11.62 -18.55
CA TRP A 61 -7.32 11.66 -17.09
C TRP A 61 -8.69 11.28 -16.52
N GLY A 62 -9.68 10.94 -17.35
CA GLY A 62 -11.06 10.70 -16.90
C GLY A 62 -11.19 9.58 -15.85
N GLY A 63 -10.38 8.53 -15.97
CA GLY A 63 -10.33 7.45 -14.97
C GLY A 63 -9.66 7.83 -13.64
N LEU A 64 -8.89 8.92 -13.62
CA LEU A 64 -8.20 9.42 -12.42
C LEU A 64 -9.07 10.41 -11.64
N THR A 65 -9.79 11.29 -12.34
CA THR A 65 -10.56 12.38 -11.72
C THR A 65 -12.03 12.04 -11.52
N GLY A 66 -12.70 11.41 -12.49
CA GLY A 66 -14.15 11.14 -12.42
C GLY A 66 -14.46 9.92 -11.56
N ASN A 67 -13.78 8.81 -11.81
CA ASN A 67 -14.09 7.52 -11.18
C ASN A 67 -13.63 7.38 -9.72
N GLN A 68 -13.16 8.44 -9.05
CA GLN A 68 -12.61 8.33 -7.69
C GLN A 68 -13.37 9.15 -6.64
N VAL A 69 -14.08 10.21 -7.07
CA VAL A 69 -14.81 11.09 -6.16
C VAL A 69 -16.06 10.37 -5.64
N ASP A 70 -16.83 9.78 -6.55
CA ASP A 70 -18.15 9.22 -6.24
C ASP A 70 -18.11 7.73 -5.84
N ARG A 71 -16.91 7.17 -5.62
CA ARG A 71 -16.76 5.77 -5.19
C ARG A 71 -17.21 5.55 -3.76
N GLY A 72 -17.93 4.45 -3.58
CA GLY A 72 -18.25 3.90 -2.28
C GLY A 72 -17.06 3.18 -1.67
N LEU A 73 -17.37 2.14 -0.90
CA LEU A 73 -16.38 1.34 -0.19
C LEU A 73 -16.36 -0.07 -0.78
N GLN A 74 -15.25 -0.46 -1.39
CA GLN A 74 -15.13 -1.75 -2.03
C GLN A 74 -15.24 -2.88 -0.99
N ILE A 75 -16.04 -3.92 -1.26
CA ILE A 75 -16.34 -4.98 -0.29
C ILE A 75 -15.07 -5.66 0.25
N GLU A 76 -14.04 -5.75 -0.58
CA GLU A 76 -12.77 -6.39 -0.24
C GLU A 76 -11.83 -5.51 0.59
N SER A 77 -12.14 -4.23 0.78
CA SER A 77 -11.29 -3.30 1.53
C SER A 77 -11.28 -3.60 3.03
N VAL A 78 -10.18 -3.28 3.71
CA VAL A 78 -10.09 -3.48 5.17
C VAL A 78 -11.16 -2.64 5.87
N GLY A 79 -11.37 -1.41 5.40
CA GLY A 79 -12.41 -0.52 5.93
C GLY A 79 -13.84 -1.06 5.76
N ALA A 80 -14.10 -1.91 4.77
CA ALA A 80 -15.41 -2.53 4.55
C ALA A 80 -15.72 -3.70 5.47
N THR A 81 -14.71 -4.27 6.15
CA THR A 81 -14.87 -5.48 6.98
C THR A 81 -16.06 -5.42 7.96
N PRO A 82 -16.34 -4.29 8.65
CA PRO A 82 -17.51 -4.18 9.51
C PRO A 82 -18.84 -4.39 8.76
N LEU A 83 -18.98 -3.82 7.55
CA LEU A 83 -20.18 -4.00 6.73
C LEU A 83 -20.30 -5.41 6.16
N VAL A 84 -19.17 -6.01 5.75
CA VAL A 84 -19.14 -7.42 5.31
C VAL A 84 -19.64 -8.34 6.41
N LEU A 85 -19.19 -8.14 7.65
CA LEU A 85 -19.63 -8.92 8.80
C LEU A 85 -21.11 -8.68 9.14
N ALA A 86 -21.55 -7.41 9.16
CA ALA A 86 -22.94 -7.06 9.45
C ALA A 86 -23.91 -7.67 8.42
N ARG A 87 -23.52 -7.68 7.15
CA ARG A 87 -24.33 -8.20 6.04
C ARG A 87 -24.69 -9.68 6.19
N VAL A 88 -23.90 -10.48 6.89
CA VAL A 88 -24.23 -11.90 7.16
C VAL A 88 -25.54 -12.04 7.95
N GLY A 89 -25.85 -11.07 8.81
CA GLY A 89 -27.09 -11.05 9.61
C GLY A 89 -28.13 -10.03 9.15
N ASP A 90 -27.81 -9.18 8.18
CA ASP A 90 -28.66 -8.09 7.70
C ASP A 90 -28.70 -8.04 6.16
N GLY A 91 -29.75 -8.60 5.59
CA GLY A 91 -30.02 -8.57 4.15
C GLY A 91 -30.35 -7.19 3.58
N GLY A 92 -30.55 -6.17 4.43
CA GLY A 92 -30.74 -4.78 4.01
C GLY A 92 -29.45 -4.10 3.56
N ILE A 93 -28.27 -4.63 3.95
CA ILE A 93 -26.98 -4.08 3.54
C ILE A 93 -26.64 -4.55 2.13
N ARG A 94 -26.95 -3.73 1.13
CA ARG A 94 -26.74 -4.05 -0.29
C ARG A 94 -25.33 -3.69 -0.79
N VAL A 95 -24.91 -4.42 -1.81
CA VAL A 95 -23.63 -4.24 -2.52
C VAL A 95 -23.98 -4.17 -3.97
N GLU A 96 -23.37 -3.24 -4.68
CA GLU A 96 -23.69 -2.93 -6.05
C GLU A 96 -22.41 -2.99 -6.89
N SER A 97 -22.57 -3.38 -8.16
CA SER A 97 -21.48 -3.29 -9.11
C SER A 97 -21.38 -1.84 -9.59
N ALA A 98 -20.39 -1.12 -9.05
CA ALA A 98 -20.17 0.30 -9.34
C ALA A 98 -18.67 0.54 -9.59
N TYR A 99 -18.35 1.42 -10.54
CA TYR A 99 -16.96 1.82 -10.85
C TYR A 99 -16.00 0.63 -11.11
N GLY A 100 -16.53 -0.47 -11.67
CA GLY A 100 -15.77 -1.68 -11.99
C GLY A 100 -15.41 -2.56 -10.79
N ALA A 101 -16.11 -2.42 -9.66
CA ALA A 101 -15.94 -3.26 -8.48
C ALA A 101 -17.28 -3.47 -7.74
N MET A 102 -17.28 -4.40 -6.78
CA MET A 102 -18.41 -4.58 -5.86
C MET A 102 -18.23 -3.60 -4.68
N GLU A 103 -19.18 -2.70 -4.48
CA GLU A 103 -19.08 -1.61 -3.50
C GLU A 103 -20.33 -1.50 -2.61
N PHE A 104 -20.11 -1.06 -1.37
CA PHE A 104 -21.15 -0.48 -0.54
C PHE A 104 -21.29 1.00 -0.90
N VAL A 105 -22.47 1.42 -1.34
CA VAL A 105 -22.75 2.81 -1.76
C VAL A 105 -23.77 3.47 -0.82
N ASP A 106 -24.91 2.82 -0.58
CA ASP A 106 -26.07 3.42 0.11
C ASP A 106 -26.13 3.20 1.63
N HIS A 107 -25.00 2.96 2.30
CA HIS A 107 -24.99 2.69 3.74
C HIS A 107 -24.45 3.89 4.54
N PRO A 108 -25.05 4.30 5.69
CA PRO A 108 -24.62 5.47 6.48
C PRO A 108 -23.16 5.45 6.95
N PHE A 109 -22.56 4.26 7.05
CA PHE A 109 -21.13 4.08 7.36
C PHE A 109 -20.19 4.48 6.20
N VAL A 110 -20.67 4.45 4.96
CA VAL A 110 -19.83 4.66 3.77
C VAL A 110 -19.30 6.09 3.71
N PRO A 111 -20.10 7.17 3.78
CA PRO A 111 -19.58 8.55 3.68
C PRO A 111 -18.46 8.90 4.69
N PRO A 112 -18.58 8.61 6.00
CA PRO A 112 -17.48 8.90 6.92
C PRO A 112 -16.26 8.00 6.65
N ALA A 113 -16.45 6.74 6.27
CA ALA A 113 -15.35 5.84 5.93
C ALA A 113 -14.60 6.32 4.67
N THR A 114 -15.30 6.83 3.65
CA THR A 114 -14.66 7.29 2.41
C THR A 114 -13.81 8.55 2.62
N VAL A 115 -14.08 9.34 3.67
CA VAL A 115 -13.24 10.46 4.10
C VAL A 115 -12.11 10.01 5.02
N ALA A 116 -12.41 9.18 6.01
CA ALA A 116 -11.45 8.75 7.03
C ALA A 116 -10.30 7.93 6.43
N LEU A 117 -10.58 7.02 5.49
CA LEU A 117 -9.59 6.12 4.90
C LEU A 117 -8.45 6.86 4.18
N PRO A 118 -8.71 7.80 3.23
CA PRO A 118 -7.67 8.65 2.66
C PRO A 118 -6.89 9.47 3.69
N VAL A 119 -7.57 10.00 4.72
CA VAL A 119 -6.90 10.73 5.82
C VAL A 119 -5.94 9.79 6.58
N LEU A 120 -6.33 8.55 6.85
CA LEU A 120 -5.45 7.54 7.45
C LEU A 120 -4.29 7.17 6.53
N THR A 121 -4.49 7.10 5.22
CA THR A 121 -3.40 6.91 4.25
C THR A 121 -2.38 8.05 4.37
N LEU A 122 -2.84 9.30 4.31
CA LEU A 122 -1.98 10.49 4.40
C LEU A 122 -1.28 10.56 5.76
N ALA A 123 -1.98 10.27 6.85
CA ALA A 123 -1.42 10.26 8.19
C ALA A 123 -0.35 9.16 8.32
N GLY A 124 -0.61 7.93 7.86
CA GLY A 124 0.34 6.83 7.92
C GLY A 124 1.60 7.08 7.07
N LEU A 125 1.42 7.57 5.84
CA LEU A 125 2.54 7.98 4.98
C LEU A 125 3.30 9.18 5.55
N GLY A 126 2.59 10.14 6.15
CA GLY A 126 3.17 11.30 6.84
C GLY A 126 4.00 10.91 8.05
N LEU A 127 3.52 9.98 8.88
CA LEU A 127 4.26 9.42 10.01
C LEU A 127 5.51 8.66 9.55
N LEU A 128 5.40 7.89 8.47
CA LEU A 128 6.55 7.20 7.88
C LEU A 128 7.55 8.19 7.28
N GLY A 129 7.07 9.25 6.63
CA GLY A 129 7.90 10.35 6.14
C GLY A 129 8.60 11.13 7.26
N LEU A 130 7.91 11.37 8.38
CA LEU A 130 8.48 11.98 9.57
C LEU A 130 9.52 11.07 10.22
N TRP A 131 9.24 9.77 10.33
CA TRP A 131 10.23 8.77 10.77
C TRP A 131 11.46 8.79 9.85
N TRP A 132 11.24 8.82 8.54
CA TRP A 132 12.28 8.89 7.54
C TRP A 132 13.14 10.17 7.65
N LEU A 133 12.51 11.35 7.84
CA LEU A 133 13.21 12.62 8.02
C LEU A 133 13.98 12.71 9.35
N THR A 134 13.42 12.17 10.43
CA THR A 134 14.00 12.36 11.78
C THR A 134 14.97 11.25 12.16
N ARG A 135 14.66 10.00 11.80
CA ARG A 135 15.46 8.80 12.11
C ARG A 135 16.26 8.37 10.91
N GLY A 136 15.67 8.32 9.72
CA GLY A 136 16.37 7.95 8.47
C GLY A 136 17.63 8.78 8.19
N ARG A 137 17.70 10.03 8.67
CA ARG A 137 18.89 10.88 8.57
C ARG A 137 20.01 10.56 9.56
N ARG A 138 19.70 9.86 10.65
CA ARG A 138 20.62 9.53 11.75
C ARG A 138 21.14 8.10 11.67
N ILE A 139 20.46 7.24 10.90
CA ILE A 139 20.82 5.85 10.70
C ILE A 139 21.75 5.66 9.51
N ALA A 140 22.53 4.57 9.50
CA ALA A 140 23.31 4.19 8.33
C ALA A 140 22.36 3.74 7.21
N TRP A 141 21.96 4.68 6.35
CA TRP A 141 20.97 4.41 5.31
C TRP A 141 21.51 3.40 4.27
N THR A 142 21.07 2.15 4.39
CA THR A 142 21.33 1.08 3.42
C THR A 142 20.19 0.95 2.40
N ALA A 143 20.43 0.21 1.32
CA ALA A 143 19.36 -0.14 0.39
C ALA A 143 18.23 -0.94 1.08
N THR A 144 18.59 -1.81 2.03
CA THR A 144 17.66 -2.63 2.80
C THR A 144 16.64 -1.79 3.57
N VAL A 145 17.09 -0.74 4.26
CA VAL A 145 16.17 0.18 4.96
C VAL A 145 15.18 0.83 4.01
N GLY A 146 15.65 1.22 2.81
CA GLY A 146 14.78 1.76 1.76
C GLY A 146 13.72 0.77 1.31
N PHE A 147 14.10 -0.49 1.07
CA PHE A 147 13.15 -1.55 0.68
C PHE A 147 12.14 -1.83 1.79
N ASP A 148 12.60 -1.91 3.04
CA ASP A 148 11.75 -2.14 4.20
C ASP A 148 10.73 -1.00 4.40
N ALA A 149 11.18 0.26 4.26
CA ALA A 149 10.29 1.42 4.29
C ALA A 149 9.29 1.42 3.13
N ALA A 150 9.71 0.99 1.93
CA ALA A 150 8.82 0.86 0.78
C ALA A 150 7.69 -0.13 1.05
N LEU A 151 8.00 -1.31 1.62
CA LEU A 151 7.00 -2.32 1.93
C LEU A 151 5.96 -1.78 2.92
N VAL A 152 6.42 -1.12 3.99
CA VAL A 152 5.53 -0.51 4.99
C VAL A 152 4.66 0.57 4.34
N ALA A 153 5.20 1.39 3.45
CA ALA A 153 4.44 2.44 2.78
C ALA A 153 3.34 1.88 1.86
N VAL A 154 3.64 0.80 1.12
CA VAL A 154 2.62 0.11 0.31
C VAL A 154 1.58 -0.56 1.22
N LEU A 155 1.98 -1.21 2.32
CA LEU A 155 1.06 -1.79 3.31
C LEU A 155 0.12 -0.74 3.93
N VAL A 156 0.64 0.43 4.32
CA VAL A 156 -0.18 1.56 4.79
C VAL A 156 -1.21 1.93 3.74
N THR A 157 -0.77 2.13 2.50
CA THR A 157 -1.64 2.51 1.37
C THR A 157 -2.73 1.46 1.14
N VAL A 158 -2.38 0.17 1.19
CA VAL A 158 -3.31 -0.94 0.96
C VAL A 158 -4.33 -1.07 2.10
N VAL A 159 -3.88 -1.07 3.35
CA VAL A 159 -4.74 -1.23 4.55
C VAL A 159 -5.73 -0.08 4.69
N THR A 160 -5.32 1.14 4.33
CA THR A 160 -6.15 2.35 4.48
C THR A 160 -6.89 2.72 3.19
N SER A 161 -6.84 1.89 2.15
CA SER A 161 -7.52 2.16 0.88
C SER A 161 -9.01 1.83 0.97
N ARG A 162 -9.84 2.65 0.29
CA ARG A 162 -11.25 2.36 0.01
C ARG A 162 -11.44 1.18 -0.95
N VAL A 163 -10.39 0.86 -1.69
CA VAL A 163 -10.36 -0.12 -2.78
C VAL A 163 -9.25 -1.13 -2.51
N PHE A 164 -9.58 -2.41 -2.51
CA PHE A 164 -8.62 -3.50 -2.27
C PHE A 164 -8.92 -4.73 -3.12
N SER A 165 -8.77 -4.56 -4.43
CA SER A 165 -8.80 -5.66 -5.41
C SER A 165 -7.65 -6.66 -5.18
N PRO A 166 -7.81 -7.96 -5.55
CA PRO A 166 -6.75 -8.97 -5.52
C PRO A 166 -5.41 -8.54 -6.11
N GLN A 167 -5.43 -7.66 -7.13
CA GLN A 167 -4.21 -7.14 -7.75
C GLN A 167 -3.28 -6.39 -6.76
N TYR A 168 -3.80 -5.88 -5.63
CA TYR A 168 -2.99 -5.20 -4.61
C TYR A 168 -2.09 -6.20 -3.87
N MET A 169 -2.47 -7.49 -3.79
CA MET A 169 -1.58 -8.55 -3.29
C MET A 169 -0.33 -8.67 -4.15
N LEU A 170 -0.46 -8.53 -5.47
CA LEU A 170 0.69 -8.60 -6.38
C LEU A 170 1.68 -7.45 -6.15
N TRP A 171 1.18 -6.26 -5.78
CA TRP A 171 2.04 -5.13 -5.40
C TRP A 171 2.85 -5.47 -4.14
N LEU A 172 2.18 -5.99 -3.11
CA LEU A 172 2.80 -6.39 -1.86
C LEU A 172 3.81 -7.53 -2.05
N VAL A 173 3.46 -8.57 -2.81
CA VAL A 173 4.35 -9.69 -3.15
C VAL A 173 5.59 -9.18 -3.87
N GLY A 174 5.43 -8.29 -4.86
CA GLY A 174 6.55 -7.71 -5.60
C GLY A 174 7.54 -6.96 -4.70
N VAL A 175 7.04 -6.12 -3.80
CA VAL A 175 7.90 -5.37 -2.86
C VAL A 175 8.50 -6.28 -1.79
N ALA A 176 7.73 -7.24 -1.26
CA ALA A 176 8.21 -8.23 -0.30
C ALA A 176 9.34 -9.09 -0.89
N ALA A 177 9.23 -9.52 -2.14
CA ALA A 177 10.29 -10.24 -2.84
C ALA A 177 11.60 -9.44 -2.89
N VAL A 178 11.52 -8.12 -3.14
CA VAL A 178 12.68 -7.23 -3.10
C VAL A 178 13.30 -7.17 -1.70
N CYS A 179 12.50 -7.03 -0.64
CA CYS A 179 13.00 -7.10 0.74
C CYS A 179 13.74 -8.42 1.01
N LEU A 180 13.17 -9.54 0.59
CA LEU A 180 13.73 -10.88 0.83
C LEU A 180 15.04 -11.17 0.06
N THR A 181 15.43 -10.35 -0.92
CA THR A 181 16.77 -10.42 -1.53
C THR A 181 17.89 -10.02 -0.55
N ARG A 182 17.54 -9.39 0.57
CA ARG A 182 18.47 -8.84 1.56
C ARG A 182 18.44 -9.69 2.82
N ARG A 183 19.58 -10.26 3.21
CA ARG A 183 19.68 -11.06 4.45
C ARG A 183 19.46 -10.22 5.71
N ASP A 184 19.72 -8.93 5.63
CA ASP A 184 19.56 -7.95 6.70
C ASP A 184 18.15 -7.33 6.78
N THR A 185 17.17 -7.77 5.95
CA THR A 185 15.79 -7.23 6.01
C THR A 185 15.10 -7.54 7.33
N THR A 186 14.35 -6.56 7.82
CA THR A 186 13.46 -6.69 8.98
C THR A 186 12.06 -7.19 8.61
N GLN A 187 11.78 -7.37 7.32
CA GLN A 187 10.43 -7.58 6.79
C GLN A 187 10.05 -9.05 6.56
N ARG A 188 10.82 -10.00 7.09
CA ARG A 188 10.54 -11.44 6.90
C ARG A 188 9.16 -11.85 7.41
N ALA A 189 8.81 -11.40 8.61
CA ALA A 189 7.50 -11.68 9.20
C ALA A 189 6.36 -11.06 8.39
N ALA A 190 6.48 -9.78 8.01
CA ALA A 190 5.51 -9.12 7.15
C ALA A 190 5.38 -9.81 5.79
N SER A 191 6.49 -10.25 5.19
CA SER A 191 6.51 -10.97 3.91
C SER A 191 5.82 -12.33 4.01
N ALA A 192 6.03 -13.09 5.09
CA ALA A 192 5.34 -14.35 5.32
C ALA A 192 3.82 -14.15 5.46
N LEU A 193 3.40 -13.12 6.20
CA LEU A 193 1.99 -12.75 6.33
C LEU A 193 1.38 -12.32 4.98
N ILE A 194 2.13 -11.60 4.13
CA ILE A 194 1.69 -11.26 2.78
C ILE A 194 1.47 -12.52 1.93
N VAL A 195 2.35 -13.52 2.03
CA VAL A 195 2.17 -14.81 1.34
C VAL A 195 0.90 -15.50 1.83
N VAL A 196 0.66 -15.54 3.14
CA VAL A 196 -0.58 -16.11 3.72
C VAL A 196 -1.81 -15.35 3.21
N ALA A 197 -1.80 -14.02 3.23
CA ALA A 197 -2.89 -13.20 2.70
C ALA A 197 -3.13 -13.44 1.19
N THR A 198 -2.06 -13.68 0.44
CA THR A 198 -2.14 -14.01 -0.99
C THR A 198 -2.79 -15.37 -1.19
N LEU A 199 -2.42 -16.39 -0.41
CA LEU A 199 -3.04 -17.72 -0.47
C LEU A 199 -4.54 -17.66 -0.10
N LEU A 200 -4.90 -16.89 0.93
CA LEU A 200 -6.30 -16.66 1.30
C LEU A 200 -7.07 -15.97 0.16
N THR A 201 -6.44 -14.99 -0.51
CA THR A 201 -7.02 -14.31 -1.68
C THR A 201 -7.21 -15.29 -2.85
N SER A 202 -6.22 -16.13 -3.13
CA SER A 202 -6.32 -17.16 -4.16
C SER A 202 -7.37 -18.23 -3.86
N ALA A 203 -7.64 -18.53 -2.59
CA ALA A 203 -8.76 -19.41 -2.24
C ALA A 203 -10.11 -18.71 -2.44
N LEU A 204 -10.20 -17.41 -2.12
CA LEU A 204 -11.41 -16.61 -2.30
C LEU A 204 -11.79 -16.48 -3.79
N PHE A 205 -10.81 -16.33 -4.69
CA PHE A 205 -11.03 -16.17 -6.13
C PHE A 205 -10.54 -17.40 -6.93
N PRO A 206 -11.41 -18.11 -7.69
CA PRO A 206 -12.80 -17.78 -7.98
C PRO A 206 -13.83 -18.38 -7.01
N TRP A 207 -13.43 -19.33 -6.15
CA TRP A 207 -14.38 -20.28 -5.55
C TRP A 207 -15.39 -19.69 -4.56
N TYR A 208 -15.02 -18.68 -3.77
CA TYR A 208 -15.84 -18.20 -2.65
C TYR A 208 -16.18 -16.71 -2.75
N TYR A 209 -15.96 -16.09 -3.92
CA TYR A 209 -16.22 -14.66 -4.06
C TYR A 209 -17.72 -14.33 -4.00
N GLU A 210 -18.55 -15.18 -4.59
CA GLU A 210 -20.01 -15.05 -4.56
C GLU A 210 -20.57 -15.07 -3.13
N HIS A 211 -19.89 -15.79 -2.22
CA HIS A 211 -20.23 -15.86 -0.80
C HIS A 211 -20.03 -14.53 -0.05
N VAL A 212 -19.48 -13.51 -0.70
CA VAL A 212 -19.28 -12.16 -0.16
C VAL A 212 -19.98 -11.12 -1.02
N SER A 213 -19.89 -11.24 -2.35
CA SER A 213 -20.43 -10.24 -3.28
C SER A 213 -21.95 -10.28 -3.38
N THR A 214 -22.53 -11.50 -3.37
CA THR A 214 -23.92 -11.72 -3.77
C THR A 214 -24.71 -12.32 -2.62
N ASP A 215 -24.29 -13.50 -2.14
CA ASP A 215 -24.99 -14.29 -1.12
C ASP A 215 -24.07 -14.49 0.11
N PRO A 216 -24.13 -13.59 1.11
CA PRO A 216 -23.24 -13.57 2.26
C PRO A 216 -23.28 -14.86 3.06
N GLN A 217 -22.22 -15.65 2.99
CA GLN A 217 -22.17 -16.94 3.66
C GLN A 217 -20.74 -17.40 3.98
N TRP A 218 -20.65 -18.48 4.74
CA TRP A 218 -19.39 -19.16 5.01
C TRP A 218 -19.02 -20.11 3.85
N PRO A 219 -17.72 -20.35 3.57
CA PRO A 219 -16.54 -19.81 4.24
C PRO A 219 -16.03 -18.46 3.67
N GLY A 220 -16.63 -17.93 2.60
CA GLY A 220 -16.11 -16.73 1.90
C GLY A 220 -15.93 -15.51 2.80
N THR A 221 -16.91 -15.22 3.65
CA THR A 221 -16.79 -14.12 4.64
C THR A 221 -15.62 -14.35 5.61
N VAL A 222 -15.39 -15.58 6.09
CA VAL A 222 -14.25 -15.89 6.98
C VAL A 222 -12.96 -15.63 6.22
N LEU A 223 -12.84 -16.15 5.00
CA LEU A 223 -11.62 -16.00 4.18
C LEU A 223 -11.26 -14.53 3.96
N LEU A 224 -12.26 -13.70 3.63
CA LEU A 224 -12.05 -12.28 3.42
C LEU A 224 -11.63 -11.56 4.71
N VAL A 225 -12.33 -11.82 5.82
CA VAL A 225 -12.03 -11.23 7.13
C VAL A 225 -10.63 -11.64 7.59
N LEU A 226 -10.30 -12.93 7.51
CA LEU A 226 -8.97 -13.44 7.84
C LEU A 226 -7.89 -12.80 6.97
N ARG A 227 -8.12 -12.67 5.66
CA ARG A 227 -7.18 -11.97 4.78
C ARG A 227 -6.95 -10.54 5.24
N ASN A 228 -8.00 -9.80 5.57
CA ASN A 228 -7.88 -8.42 6.05
C ASN A 228 -7.10 -8.34 7.37
N VAL A 229 -7.39 -9.22 8.32
CA VAL A 229 -6.66 -9.33 9.59
C VAL A 229 -5.17 -9.62 9.34
N VAL A 230 -4.86 -10.56 8.44
CA VAL A 230 -3.48 -10.94 8.12
C VAL A 230 -2.72 -9.77 7.45
N VAL A 231 -3.37 -8.99 6.57
CA VAL A 231 -2.74 -7.82 5.94
C VAL A 231 -2.50 -6.70 6.97
N VAL A 232 -3.42 -6.48 7.91
CA VAL A 232 -3.22 -5.55 9.03
C VAL A 232 -2.07 -6.02 9.93
N ALA A 233 -2.01 -7.32 10.22
CA ALA A 233 -0.90 -7.92 10.97
C ALA A 233 0.44 -7.76 10.23
N ALA A 234 0.45 -7.87 8.89
CA ALA A 234 1.65 -7.62 8.08
C ALA A 234 2.12 -6.17 8.20
N LEU A 235 1.20 -5.20 8.18
CA LEU A 235 1.52 -3.79 8.43
C LEU A 235 2.13 -3.59 9.82
N ALA A 236 1.51 -4.16 10.86
CA ALA A 236 2.01 -4.08 12.23
C ALA A 236 3.40 -4.69 12.36
N ALA A 237 3.61 -5.89 11.82
CA ALA A 237 4.91 -6.58 11.81
C ALA A 237 5.98 -5.77 11.06
N GLY A 238 5.62 -5.17 9.92
CA GLY A 238 6.56 -4.40 9.10
C GLY A 238 6.96 -3.08 9.76
N ALA A 239 5.99 -2.34 10.31
CA ALA A 239 6.24 -1.12 11.08
C ALA A 239 7.08 -1.41 12.34
N TYR A 240 6.79 -2.53 13.02
CA TYR A 240 7.57 -2.98 14.17
C TYR A 240 9.01 -3.31 13.79
N GLY A 241 9.23 -4.06 12.71
CA GLY A 241 10.57 -4.35 12.18
C GLY A 241 11.38 -3.09 11.88
N LEU A 242 10.75 -2.11 11.24
CA LEU A 242 11.38 -0.82 10.92
C LEU A 242 11.74 -0.01 12.17
N SER A 243 10.89 -0.06 13.20
CA SER A 243 11.15 0.61 14.48
C SER A 243 12.37 0.04 15.21
N ARG A 244 12.63 -1.27 15.10
CA ARG A 244 13.78 -1.93 15.74
C ARG A 244 15.11 -1.52 15.11
N VAL A 245 15.16 -1.22 13.81
CA VAL A 245 16.37 -0.69 13.16
C VAL A 245 16.84 0.59 13.88
N SER A 246 15.89 1.45 14.25
CA SER A 246 16.18 2.70 14.94
C SER A 246 16.64 2.51 16.40
N GLN A 247 16.23 1.42 17.06
CA GLN A 247 16.60 1.14 18.45
C GLN A 247 17.99 0.49 18.54
N ALA A 248 18.30 -0.44 17.64
CA ALA A 248 19.59 -1.14 17.61
C ALA A 248 20.76 -0.16 17.45
N GLU A 249 20.69 0.76 16.49
CA GLU A 249 21.77 1.75 16.31
C GLU A 249 21.87 2.76 17.46
N ARG A 250 20.74 3.15 18.07
CA ARG A 250 20.78 4.00 19.29
C ARG A 250 21.55 3.32 20.42
N ALA A 251 21.32 2.02 20.61
CA ALA A 251 22.04 1.24 21.61
C ALA A 251 23.54 1.16 21.28
N THR A 252 23.91 0.99 20.00
CA THR A 252 25.32 1.00 19.55
C THR A 252 26.01 2.34 19.79
N VAL A 253 25.33 3.46 19.48
CA VAL A 253 25.88 4.82 19.71
C VAL A 253 26.07 5.10 21.20
N LEU A 254 25.13 4.68 22.05
CA LEU A 254 25.21 4.89 23.50
C LEU A 254 26.23 3.97 24.19
N SER A 255 26.47 2.77 23.66
CA SER A 255 27.42 1.82 24.23
C SER A 255 28.87 2.06 23.82
N GLY A 256 29.13 2.98 22.87
CA GLY A 256 30.48 3.25 22.35
C GLY A 256 31.12 2.08 21.59
N ALA A 257 30.36 1.01 21.31
CA ALA A 257 30.87 -0.16 20.60
C ALA A 257 31.05 0.15 19.11
N PRO A 258 32.18 -0.23 18.47
CA PRO A 258 32.35 -0.02 17.03
C PRO A 258 31.29 -0.81 16.25
N ALA A 259 30.70 -0.16 15.23
CA ALA A 259 29.77 -0.79 14.32
C ALA A 259 30.48 -1.96 13.60
N ARG A 260 29.92 -3.17 13.73
CA ARG A 260 30.42 -4.38 13.05
C ARG A 260 29.96 -4.42 11.60
#